data_AF-A0A6G3WTY0-F1
#
_entry.id   AF-A0A6G3WTY0-F1
#
_cell.length_a   1.000
_cell.length_b   1.000
_cell.length_c   1.000
_cell.angle_alpha   90.00
_cell.angle_beta   90.00
_cell.angle_gamma   90.00
#
_symmetry.space_group_name_H-M   'P 1'
#
loop_
_entity.id
_entity.type
_entity.pdbx_description
1 polymer ?
#
loop_
_entity_poly.entity_id
_entity_poly.type
_entity_poly.pdbx_seq_one_letter_code
_entity_poly.pdbx_strand_id
1 'polypeptide(L)' 'LDHILAAMERRHGMPLADLDRKAKQSVVRTLEARGAFSVRHGVETVASALGVSRFTVYNYLNREHAAKGE' A
#
# COMPACT_ATOMS: atom_id res chain seq x y z
N LEU A 1 4.19 11.37 -0.40
CA LEU A 1 4.02 9.92 -0.20
C LEU A 1 4.69 9.48 1.09
N ASP A 2 5.98 9.79 1.26
CA ASP A 2 6.76 9.40 2.44
C ASP A 2 6.14 9.83 3.77
N HIS A 3 5.63 11.06 3.87
CA HIS A 3 4.95 11.54 5.08
C HIS A 3 3.68 10.74 5.42
N ILE A 4 2.97 10.21 4.40
CA ILE A 4 1.77 9.38 4.59
C ILE A 4 2.19 8.02 5.12
N LEU A 5 3.24 7.42 4.55
CA LEU A 5 3.78 6.13 4.99
C LEU A 5 4.26 6.20 6.45
N ALA A 6 5.03 7.23 6.80
CA ALA A 6 5.49 7.46 8.17
C ALA A 6 4.32 7.71 9.16
N ALA A 7 3.23 8.35 8.72
CA ALA A 7 2.03 8.47 9.54
C ALA A 7 1.32 7.13 9.75
N MET A 8 1.33 6.24 8.74
CA MET A 8 0.77 4.89 8.85
C MET A 8 1.59 3.99 9.76
N GLU A 9 2.93 4.04 9.69
CA GLU A 9 3.82 3.33 10.63
C GLU A 9 3.53 3.72 12.08
N ARG A 10 3.44 5.03 12.36
CA ARG A 10 3.10 5.52 13.70
C ARG A 10 1.72 5.04 14.17
N ARG A 11 0.75 4.94 13.26
CA ARG A 11 -0.59 4.42 13.58
C ARG A 11 -0.58 2.91 13.88
N HIS A 12 0.24 2.15 13.16
CA HIS A 12 0.35 0.69 13.36
C HIS A 12 1.29 0.32 14.52
N GLY A 13 2.17 1.24 14.94
CA GLY A 13 3.14 1.00 16.01
C GLY A 13 4.31 0.10 15.59
N MET A 14 4.45 -0.18 14.29
CA MET A 14 5.48 -1.05 13.72
C MET A 14 5.78 -0.65 12.27
N PRO A 15 6.93 -1.07 11.71
CA PRO A 15 7.23 -0.91 10.29
C PRO A 15 6.14 -1.51 9.40
N LEU A 16 5.82 -0.87 8.27
CA LEU A 16 4.81 -1.41 7.34
C LEU A 16 5.22 -2.75 6.74
N ALA A 17 6.53 -3.03 6.70
CA ALA A 17 7.08 -4.30 6.26
C ALA A 17 6.71 -5.49 7.17
N ASP A 18 6.43 -5.24 8.45
CA ASP A 18 6.12 -6.29 9.43
C ASP A 18 4.62 -6.58 9.52
N LEU A 19 3.80 -5.79 8.81
CA LEU A 19 2.37 -5.99 8.75
C LEU A 19 2.03 -7.35 8.12
N ASP A 20 0.95 -7.96 8.63
CA ASP A 20 0.36 -9.11 7.98
C ASP A 20 -0.16 -8.75 6.58
N ARG A 21 -0.47 -9.79 5.79
CA ARG A 21 -0.93 -9.62 4.42
C ARG A 21 -2.20 -8.77 4.33
N LYS A 22 -3.15 -8.92 5.26
CA LYS A 22 -4.44 -8.23 5.23
C LYS A 22 -4.28 -6.74 5.53
N ALA A 23 -3.43 -6.41 6.49
CA ALA A 23 -3.05 -5.05 6.82
C ALA A 23 -2.30 -4.39 5.65
N LYS A 24 -1.35 -5.09 5.00
CA LYS A 24 -0.67 -4.58 3.79
C LYS A 24 -1.67 -4.28 2.66
N GLN A 25 -2.66 -5.13 2.44
CA GLN A 25 -3.74 -4.87 1.47
C GLN A 25 -4.56 -3.63 1.83
N SER A 26 -4.92 -3.46 3.11
CA SER A 26 -5.64 -2.27 3.59
C SER A 26 -4.83 -0.98 3.43
N VAL A 27 -3.51 -1.06 3.66
CA VAL A 27 -2.59 0.05 3.42
C VAL A 27 -2.58 0.43 1.94
N VAL A 28 -2.40 -0.53 1.03
CA VAL A 28 -2.42 -0.27 -0.42
C VAL A 28 -3.73 0.37 -0.86
N ARG A 29 -4.87 -0.14 -0.40
CA ARG A 29 -6.19 0.44 -0.69
C ARG A 29 -6.32 1.89 -0.20
N THR A 30 -5.84 2.17 1.00
CA THR A 30 -5.87 3.52 1.57
C THR A 30 -4.98 4.48 0.78
N LEU A 31 -3.82 4.01 0.32
CA LEU A 31 -2.90 4.79 -0.48
C LEU A 31 -3.46 5.05 -1.89
N GLU A 32 -4.11 4.07 -2.50
CA GLU A 32 -4.82 4.22 -3.77
C GLU A 32 -5.89 5.30 -3.69
N ALA A 33 -6.76 5.24 -2.68
CA ALA A 33 -7.81 6.24 -2.46
C ALA A 33 -7.26 7.66 -2.24
N ARG A 34 -5.99 7.79 -1.85
CA ARG A 34 -5.27 9.07 -1.67
C ARG A 34 -4.44 9.47 -2.89
N GLY A 35 -4.55 8.76 -4.00
CA GLY A 35 -3.81 9.06 -5.24
C GLY A 35 -2.31 8.74 -5.19
N ALA A 36 -1.86 7.88 -4.25
CA ALA A 36 -0.44 7.58 -4.08
C ALA A 36 0.21 6.99 -5.34
N PHE A 37 -0.55 6.28 -6.17
CA PHE A 37 -0.06 5.62 -7.38
C PHE A 37 -0.06 6.52 -8.62
N SER A 38 -0.59 7.74 -8.54
CA SER A 38 -0.45 8.76 -9.58
C SER A 38 0.86 9.54 -9.47
N VAL A 39 1.57 9.41 -8.35
CA VAL A 39 2.86 10.07 -8.12
C VAL A 39 3.98 9.28 -8.80
N ARG A 40 4.97 9.99 -9.35
CA ARG A 40 6.18 9.38 -9.92
C ARG A 40 6.83 8.44 -8.89
N HIS A 41 7.18 7.23 -9.31
CA HIS A 41 7.71 6.16 -8.44
C HIS A 41 6.77 5.68 -7.32
N GLY A 42 5.49 6.07 -7.30
CA GLY A 42 4.56 5.73 -6.20
C GLY A 42 4.47 4.23 -5.90
N VAL A 43 4.36 3.39 -6.93
CA VAL A 43 4.35 1.92 -6.78
C VAL A 43 5.65 1.40 -6.18
N GLU A 44 6.79 1.93 -6.60
CA GLU A 44 8.11 1.53 -6.12
C GLU A 44 8.31 1.91 -4.66
N THR A 45 7.95 3.14 -4.29
CA THR A 45 8.02 3.63 -2.90
C THR A 45 7.14 2.81 -1.97
N VAL A 46 5.89 2.52 -2.38
CA VAL A 46 4.97 1.71 -1.57
C VAL A 46 5.43 0.26 -1.44
N ALA A 47 5.93 -0.33 -2.53
CA ALA A 47 6.48 -1.68 -2.53
C ALA A 47 7.65 -1.81 -1.54
N SER A 48 8.58 -0.86 -1.60
CA SER A 48 9.73 -0.78 -0.69
C SER A 48 9.29 -0.67 0.78
N ALA A 49 8.38 0.26 1.10
CA ALA A 49 7.90 0.47 2.47
C ALA A 49 7.16 -0.76 3.04
N LEU A 50 6.41 -1.49 2.21
CA LEU A 50 5.68 -2.70 2.62
C LEU A 50 6.56 -3.97 2.62
N GLY A 51 7.82 -3.89 2.20
CA GLY A 51 8.69 -5.04 2.07
C GLY A 51 8.16 -6.08 1.08
N VAL A 52 7.59 -5.63 -0.04
CA VAL A 52 7.02 -6.50 -1.08
C VAL A 52 7.48 -6.07 -2.48
N SER A 53 7.24 -6.92 -3.48
CA SER A 53 7.53 -6.56 -4.87
C SER A 53 6.50 -5.57 -5.44
N ARG A 54 6.88 -4.81 -6.48
CA ARG A 54 5.93 -4.00 -7.26
C ARG A 54 4.78 -4.85 -7.82
N PHE A 55 5.08 -6.08 -8.25
CA PHE A 55 4.09 -7.06 -8.69
C PHE A 55 3.05 -7.35 -7.59
N THR A 56 3.49 -7.52 -6.35
CA THR A 56 2.60 -7.75 -5.20
C THR A 56 1.67 -6.54 -4.96
N VAL A 57 2.16 -5.31 -5.13
CA VAL A 57 1.32 -4.10 -5.04
C VAL A 57 0.23 -4.12 -6.10
N TYR A 58 0.57 -4.41 -7.37
CA TYR A 58 -0.43 -4.56 -8.43
C TYR A 58 -1.44 -5.67 -8.14
N ASN A 59 -1.00 -6.79 -7.54
CA ASN A 59 -1.92 -7.86 -7.12
C ASN A 59 -2.95 -7.36 -6.09
N TYR A 60 -2.53 -6.52 -5.15
CA TYR A 60 -3.43 -5.95 -4.16
C TYR A 60 -4.42 -4.95 -4.77
N LEU A 61 -3.99 -4.12 -5.73
CA LEU A 61 -4.86 -3.21 -6.48
C LEU A 61 -5.92 -3.97 -7.29
N ASN A 62 -5.50 -5.01 -8.03
CA ASN A 62 -6.43 -5.79 -8.86
C ASN A 62 -7.46 -6.57 -8.03
N ARG A 63 -7.08 -7.10 -6.85
CA ARG A 63 -8.02 -7.72 -5.92
C ARG A 63 -9.06 -6.73 -5.40
N GLU A 64 -8.68 -5.46 -5.24
CA GLU A 64 -9.57 -4.39 -4.78
C GLU A 64 -10.63 -4.05 -5.83
N HIS A 65 -10.21 -3.92 -7.09
CA HIS A 65 -11.12 -3.63 -8.21
C HIS A 65 -12.08 -4.79 -8.46
N ALA A 66 -11.60 -6.04 -8.34
CA ALA A 66 -12.46 -7.22 -8.46
C ALA A 66 -13.56 -7.25 -7.38
N ALA A 67 -13.26 -6.85 -6.15
CA ALA A 67 -14.23 -6.82 -5.05
C ALA A 67 -15.20 -5.61 -5.07
N LYS A 68 -14.91 -4.58 -5.88
CA LYS A 68 -15.79 -3.40 -6.07
C LYS A 68 -16.69 -3.52 -7.30
N GLY A 69 -16.43 -4.49 -8.18
CA GLY A 69 -17.14 -4.71 -9.43
C GLY A 69 -18.37 -5.62 -9.32
N GLU A 70 -18.84 -5.91 -8.11
CA GLU A 70 -20.04 -6.71 -7.81
C GLU A 70 -21.14 -5.84 -7.15
#